data_AF-A0A1Q6LI63-F1
#
_entry.id   AF-A0A1Q6LI63-F1
#
_cell.length_a   1.000
_cell.length_b   1.000
_cell.length_c   1.000
_cell.angle_alpha   90.00
_cell.angle_beta   90.00
_cell.angle_gamma   90.00
#
_symmetry.space_group_name_H-M   'P 1'
#
loop_
_entity.id
_entity.type
_entity.pdbx_description
1 polymer ?
#
loop_
_entity_poly.entity_id
_entity_poly.type
_entity_poly.pdbx_seq_one_letter_code
_entity_poly.pdbx_strand_id
1 'polypeptide(L)'
;MKADEQIYSMRTLKQQEMINRRKKTKIMIILIILLFILIFTANKAISSIKIQKQAKEYEKQAIEYSKEQKRIEEEKKEAEEKKKRENLVQITEKGKQNFETIYHSENKRVFLTFDDGPSTVTSIILQTLNEKGVKATFFVLGSNAEHNPDMVKKMYEQGHYIANHGYSHVYSLIYTSPETVLEEFNKTNEIVKNAIGIPEFNSHLFRFPGGYVGGKYADIKKQAKELLNQNDIYNIDWNCLSGDAETNNPTPEYIMKRIKETSHGKNSLIVLMHDAQAKKVTAEKLPEIIDYFASQGYEFKTFYDIFEK
;
A
#
# COMPACT_ATOMS: atom_id res chain seq x y z
N MET A 1 86.38 -64.52 58.88
CA MET A 1 85.63 -63.36 59.43
C MET A 1 85.63 -62.12 58.54
N LYS A 2 86.77 -61.62 58.02
CA LYS A 2 86.78 -60.39 57.19
C LYS A 2 86.08 -60.49 55.81
N ALA A 3 85.97 -61.68 55.21
CA ALA A 3 85.37 -61.87 53.89
C ALA A 3 83.82 -61.91 53.91
N ASP A 4 83.21 -62.50 54.94
CA ASP A 4 81.75 -62.61 55.06
C ASP A 4 81.08 -61.27 55.41
N GLU A 5 81.74 -60.42 56.20
CA GLU A 5 81.28 -59.04 56.48
C GLU A 5 81.29 -58.16 55.21
N GLN A 6 82.29 -58.33 54.33
CA GLN A 6 82.34 -57.62 53.04
C GLN A 6 81.23 -58.06 52.09
N ILE A 7 80.87 -59.35 52.06
CA ILE A 7 79.78 -59.89 51.22
C ILE A 7 78.41 -59.43 51.75
N TYR A 8 78.22 -59.42 53.07
CA TYR A 8 76.99 -58.91 53.70
C TYR A 8 76.80 -57.40 53.46
N SER A 9 77.87 -56.62 53.62
CA SER A 9 77.93 -55.18 53.30
C SER A 9 77.63 -54.88 51.81
N MET A 10 78.19 -55.66 50.88
CA MET A 10 77.88 -55.51 49.46
C MET A 10 76.43 -55.86 49.12
N ARG A 11 75.82 -56.85 49.79
CA ARG A 11 74.41 -57.23 49.57
C ARG A 11 73.45 -56.15 50.08
N THR A 12 73.70 -55.58 51.26
CA THR A 12 72.89 -54.48 51.81
C THR A 12 73.02 -53.20 50.98
N LEU A 13 74.23 -52.84 50.52
CA LEU A 13 74.44 -51.72 49.60
C LEU A 13 73.68 -51.91 48.27
N LYS A 14 73.76 -53.09 47.65
CA LYS A 14 72.98 -53.41 46.43
C LYS A 14 71.48 -53.35 46.65
N GLN A 15 71.00 -53.77 47.82
CA GLN A 15 69.57 -53.72 48.18
C GLN A 15 69.10 -52.27 48.40
N GLN A 16 69.92 -51.42 49.04
CA GLN A 16 69.68 -50.00 49.20
C GLN A 16 69.66 -49.26 47.85
N GLU A 17 70.60 -49.58 46.96
CA GLU A 17 70.61 -49.07 45.59
C GLU A 17 69.37 -49.49 44.79
N MET A 18 68.93 -50.74 44.92
CA MET A 18 67.69 -51.22 44.30
C MET A 18 66.45 -50.47 44.81
N ILE A 19 66.35 -50.24 46.12
CA ILE A 19 65.25 -49.49 46.73
C ILE A 19 65.27 -48.03 46.26
N ASN A 20 66.46 -47.40 46.21
CA ASN A 20 66.63 -46.04 45.71
C ASN A 20 66.33 -45.93 44.21
N ARG A 21 66.71 -46.92 43.40
CA ARG A 21 66.32 -47.01 41.98
C ARG A 21 64.81 -47.11 41.83
N ARG A 22 64.14 -48.02 42.56
CA ARG A 22 62.66 -48.15 42.55
C ARG A 22 61.94 -46.88 43.01
N LYS A 23 62.46 -46.18 44.03
CA LYS A 23 61.93 -44.88 44.48
C LYS A 23 62.10 -43.81 43.39
N LYS A 24 63.29 -43.71 42.76
CA LYS A 24 63.52 -42.81 41.62
C LYS A 24 62.60 -43.12 40.44
N THR A 25 62.39 -44.39 40.11
CA THR A 25 61.45 -44.80 39.04
C THR A 25 60.01 -44.41 39.38
N LYS A 26 59.54 -44.61 40.62
CA LYS A 26 58.20 -44.17 41.04
C LYS A 26 58.03 -42.65 40.98
N ILE A 27 59.03 -41.88 41.45
CA ILE A 27 59.02 -40.41 41.36
C ILE A 27 58.99 -39.97 39.89
N MET A 28 59.79 -40.60 39.02
CA MET A 28 59.81 -40.31 37.59
C MET A 28 58.46 -40.60 36.91
N ILE A 29 57.80 -41.71 37.24
CA ILE A 29 56.45 -42.04 36.74
C ILE A 29 55.42 -41.00 37.21
N ILE A 30 55.46 -40.59 38.49
CA ILE A 30 54.56 -39.54 39.02
C ILE A 30 54.78 -38.22 38.28
N LEU A 31 56.03 -37.82 38.04
CA LEU A 31 56.35 -36.61 37.28
C LEU A 31 55.84 -36.67 35.84
N ILE A 32 55.95 -37.83 35.17
CA ILE A 32 55.41 -38.04 33.82
C ILE A 32 53.88 -37.93 33.82
N ILE A 33 53.20 -38.53 34.80
CA ILE A 33 51.74 -38.44 34.95
C ILE A 33 51.30 -36.99 35.19
N LEU A 34 51.98 -36.26 36.07
CA LEU A 34 51.71 -34.85 36.34
C LEU A 34 51.92 -33.99 35.09
N LEU A 35 52.98 -34.23 34.32
CA LEU A 35 53.23 -33.54 33.05
C LEU A 35 52.11 -33.84 32.03
N PHE A 36 51.66 -35.09 31.95
CA PHE A 36 50.59 -35.49 31.05
C PHE A 36 49.26 -34.82 31.42
N ILE A 37 48.92 -34.77 32.71
CA ILE A 37 47.74 -34.04 33.23
C ILE A 37 47.84 -32.56 32.88
N LEU A 38 49.02 -31.94 33.08
CA LEU A 38 49.25 -30.53 32.74
C LEU A 38 49.04 -30.24 31.25
N ILE A 39 49.56 -31.10 30.37
CA ILE A 39 49.37 -30.97 28.91
C ILE A 39 47.90 -31.15 28.55
N PHE A 40 47.22 -32.12 29.14
CA PHE A 40 45.81 -32.38 28.89
C PHE A 40 44.91 -31.21 29.33
N THR A 41 45.16 -30.64 30.52
CA THR A 41 44.42 -29.48 31.01
C THR A 41 44.72 -28.23 30.19
N ALA A 42 45.97 -28.01 29.76
CA ALA A 42 46.34 -26.92 28.86
C ALA A 42 45.63 -27.04 27.50
N ASN A 43 45.59 -28.24 26.91
CA ASN A 43 44.88 -28.48 25.65
C ASN A 43 43.37 -28.23 25.78
N LYS A 44 42.74 -28.65 26.87
CA LYS A 44 41.32 -28.31 27.15
C LYS A 44 41.10 -26.80 27.27
N ALA A 45 42.00 -26.08 27.94
CA ALA A 45 41.90 -24.62 28.09
C ALA A 45 42.06 -23.90 26.75
N ILE A 46 43.00 -24.32 25.89
CA ILE A 46 43.15 -23.76 24.54
C ILE A 46 41.89 -24.02 23.71
N SER A 47 41.35 -25.25 23.77
CA SER A 47 40.10 -25.61 23.09
C SER A 47 38.91 -24.78 23.56
N SER A 48 38.77 -24.54 24.87
CA SER A 48 37.66 -23.75 25.41
C SER A 48 37.76 -22.28 25.00
N ILE A 49 38.96 -21.70 24.97
CA ILE A 49 39.21 -20.35 24.47
C ILE A 49 38.82 -20.24 22.99
N LYS A 50 39.19 -21.23 22.17
CA LYS A 50 38.84 -21.26 20.74
C LYS A 50 37.32 -21.30 20.53
N ILE A 51 36.62 -22.14 21.29
CA ILE A 51 35.15 -22.24 21.26
C ILE A 51 34.51 -20.93 21.71
N GLN A 52 34.98 -20.31 22.79
CA GLN A 52 34.46 -19.01 23.23
C GLN A 52 34.67 -17.90 22.20
N LYS A 53 35.85 -17.87 21.54
CA LYS A 53 36.13 -16.91 20.48
C LYS A 53 35.16 -17.10 19.30
N GLN A 54 34.96 -18.34 18.88
CA GLN A 54 34.04 -18.68 17.80
C GLN A 54 32.58 -18.38 18.18
N ALA A 55 32.17 -18.65 19.42
CA ALA A 55 30.85 -18.31 19.93
C ALA A 55 30.59 -16.80 19.91
N LYS A 56 31.57 -15.99 20.33
CA LYS A 56 31.48 -14.51 20.24
C LYS A 56 31.37 -14.03 18.79
N GLU A 57 32.04 -14.70 17.86
CA GLU A 57 31.99 -14.35 16.44
C GLU A 57 30.63 -14.70 15.83
N TYR A 58 30.06 -15.85 16.17
CA TYR A 58 28.67 -16.20 15.81
C TYR A 58 27.65 -15.26 16.44
N GLU A 59 27.82 -14.88 17.71
CA GLU A 59 26.95 -13.91 18.37
C GLU A 59 26.97 -12.56 17.65
N LYS A 60 28.16 -12.08 17.26
CA LYS A 60 28.30 -10.85 16.48
C LYS A 60 27.59 -10.96 15.11
N GLN A 61 27.76 -12.07 14.41
CA GLN A 61 27.08 -12.32 13.12
C GLN A 61 25.56 -12.40 13.28
N ALA A 62 25.06 -13.04 14.33
CA ALA A 62 23.63 -13.13 14.60
C ALA A 62 23.02 -11.75 14.92
N ILE A 63 23.73 -10.91 15.67
CA ILE A 63 23.31 -9.52 15.93
C ILE A 63 23.29 -8.71 14.63
N GLU A 64 24.32 -8.84 13.79
CA GLU A 64 24.41 -8.13 12.51
C GLU A 64 23.30 -8.57 11.55
N TYR A 65 23.03 -9.88 11.46
CA TYR A 65 21.91 -10.42 10.69
C TYR A 65 20.56 -9.91 11.18
N SER A 66 20.33 -9.89 12.49
CA SER A 66 19.08 -9.37 13.09
C SER A 66 18.88 -7.88 12.78
N LYS A 67 19.95 -7.08 12.88
CA LYS A 67 19.92 -5.65 12.49
C LYS A 67 19.60 -5.47 11.01
N GLU A 68 20.19 -6.30 10.14
CA GLU A 68 19.94 -6.24 8.70
C GLU A 68 18.49 -6.59 8.36
N GLN A 69 17.93 -7.64 8.97
CA GLN A 69 16.52 -8.00 8.78
C GLN A 69 15.58 -6.86 9.19
N LYS A 70 15.87 -6.23 10.34
CA LYS A 70 15.09 -5.08 10.80
C LYS A 70 15.18 -3.89 9.83
N ARG A 71 16.37 -3.60 9.30
CA ARG A 71 16.57 -2.55 8.29
C ARG A 71 15.75 -2.82 7.02
N ILE A 72 15.80 -4.06 6.51
CA ILE A 72 15.02 -4.45 5.32
C ILE A 72 13.52 -4.29 5.54
N GLU A 73 13.03 -4.61 6.73
CA GLU A 73 11.63 -4.45 7.09
C GLU A 73 11.22 -2.97 7.19
N GLU A 74 12.07 -2.13 7.80
CA GLU A 74 11.89 -0.68 7.86
C GLU A 74 11.89 -0.05 6.45
N GLU A 75 12.85 -0.41 5.59
CA GLU A 75 12.92 0.08 4.20
C GLU A 75 11.69 -0.33 3.37
N LYS A 76 11.17 -1.55 3.55
CA LYS A 76 9.92 -1.99 2.90
C LYS A 76 8.73 -1.16 3.37
N LYS A 77 8.63 -0.91 4.67
CA LYS A 77 7.54 -0.11 5.24
C LYS A 77 7.60 1.33 4.74
N GLU A 78 8.77 1.94 4.69
CA GLU A 78 8.96 3.29 4.12
C GLU A 78 8.59 3.34 2.63
N ALA A 79 8.97 2.32 1.85
CA ALA A 79 8.60 2.22 0.45
C ALA A 79 7.08 2.09 0.25
N GLU A 80 6.40 1.29 1.08
CA GLU A 80 4.95 1.16 1.07
C GLU A 80 4.25 2.47 1.47
N GLU A 81 4.73 3.15 2.52
CA GLU A 81 4.18 4.44 2.95
C GLU A 81 4.39 5.52 1.89
N LYS A 82 5.56 5.56 1.25
CA LYS A 82 5.83 6.45 0.12
C LYS A 82 4.87 6.18 -1.03
N LYS A 83 4.71 4.91 -1.42
CA LYS A 83 3.78 4.49 -2.48
C LYS A 83 2.33 4.85 -2.16
N LYS A 84 1.90 4.73 -0.90
CA LYS A 84 0.57 5.18 -0.47
C LYS A 84 0.42 6.69 -0.66
N ARG A 85 1.46 7.47 -0.34
CA ARG A 85 1.44 8.94 -0.47
C ARG A 85 1.61 9.45 -1.90
N GLU A 86 2.08 8.63 -2.84
CA GLU A 86 2.20 8.98 -4.28
C GLU A 86 0.86 9.34 -4.94
N ASN A 87 -0.27 8.96 -4.32
CA ASN A 87 -1.62 9.23 -4.80
C ASN A 87 -2.31 10.36 -4.01
N LEU A 88 -1.54 11.17 -3.28
CA LEU A 88 -2.03 12.42 -2.69
C LEU A 88 -2.11 13.50 -3.76
N VAL A 89 -3.23 14.22 -3.76
CA VAL A 89 -3.47 15.33 -4.68
C VAL A 89 -2.90 16.60 -4.07
N GLN A 90 -2.18 17.38 -4.87
CA GLN A 90 -1.79 18.74 -4.52
C GLN A 90 -2.44 19.71 -5.49
N ILE A 91 -3.05 20.76 -4.98
CA ILE A 91 -3.64 21.80 -5.81
C ILE A 91 -2.55 22.73 -6.29
N THR A 92 -2.15 22.57 -7.55
CA THR A 92 -1.20 23.46 -8.23
C THR A 92 -1.94 24.52 -9.03
N GLU A 93 -1.33 25.70 -9.23
CA GLU A 93 -1.94 26.78 -10.05
C GLU A 93 -2.23 26.31 -11.48
N LYS A 94 -1.33 25.50 -12.04
CA LYS A 94 -1.54 24.86 -13.35
C LYS A 94 -2.71 23.88 -13.32
N GLY A 95 -2.86 23.12 -12.25
CA GLY A 95 -4.04 22.27 -12.04
C GLY A 95 -5.35 23.05 -12.03
N LYS A 96 -5.36 24.24 -11.40
CA LYS A 96 -6.54 25.14 -11.44
C LYS A 96 -6.88 25.54 -12.88
N GLN A 97 -5.88 25.93 -13.67
CA GLN A 97 -6.05 26.29 -15.09
C GLN A 97 -6.49 25.11 -15.96
N ASN A 98 -5.96 23.91 -15.69
CA ASN A 98 -6.37 22.69 -16.37
C ASN A 98 -7.85 22.36 -16.14
N PHE A 99 -8.38 22.67 -14.95
CA PHE A 99 -9.81 22.49 -14.64
C PHE A 99 -10.71 23.41 -15.47
N GLU A 100 -10.31 24.67 -15.71
CA GLU A 100 -11.10 25.61 -16.51
C GLU A 100 -11.28 25.15 -17.95
N THR A 101 -10.29 24.45 -18.49
CA THR A 101 -10.27 23.97 -19.88
C THR A 101 -10.53 22.46 -19.99
N ILE A 102 -10.95 21.79 -18.91
CA ILE A 102 -11.02 20.32 -18.86
C ILE A 102 -11.90 19.70 -19.96
N TYR A 103 -12.94 20.39 -20.42
CA TYR A 103 -13.82 19.92 -21.50
C TYR A 103 -13.27 20.17 -22.92
N HIS A 104 -12.13 20.84 -23.04
CA HIS A 104 -11.46 21.14 -24.29
C HIS A 104 -10.05 20.53 -24.28
N SER A 105 -9.62 19.97 -25.42
CA SER A 105 -8.25 19.48 -25.58
C SER A 105 -7.93 19.31 -27.06
N GLU A 106 -6.68 19.56 -27.42
CA GLU A 106 -6.17 19.25 -28.76
C GLU A 106 -6.01 17.72 -28.94
N ASN A 107 -5.71 17.00 -27.86
CA ASN A 107 -5.53 15.55 -27.88
C ASN A 107 -6.79 14.83 -27.38
N LYS A 108 -7.05 13.63 -27.92
CA LYS A 108 -8.17 12.80 -27.45
C LYS A 108 -7.86 12.19 -26.09
N ARG A 109 -8.63 12.57 -25.07
CA ARG A 109 -8.56 12.03 -23.70
C ARG A 109 -9.96 11.69 -23.17
N VAL A 110 -10.03 10.63 -22.38
CA VAL A 110 -11.27 10.16 -21.75
C VAL A 110 -11.06 9.89 -20.27
N PHE A 111 -11.96 10.42 -19.45
CA PHE A 111 -12.07 10.20 -18.02
C PHE A 111 -13.27 9.30 -17.79
N LEU A 112 -13.04 8.04 -17.43
CA LEU A 112 -14.09 7.14 -16.99
C LEU A 112 -14.47 7.51 -15.56
N THR A 113 -15.72 7.89 -15.33
CA THR A 113 -16.20 8.29 -14.00
C THR A 113 -17.40 7.47 -13.57
N PHE A 114 -17.39 7.03 -12.31
CA PHE A 114 -18.44 6.22 -11.71
C PHE A 114 -18.99 6.90 -10.46
N ASP A 115 -20.29 7.13 -10.43
CA ASP A 115 -21.00 7.74 -9.29
C ASP A 115 -21.77 6.67 -8.48
N ASP A 116 -22.13 7.05 -7.26
CA ASP A 116 -23.03 6.34 -6.33
C ASP A 116 -22.47 5.08 -5.66
N GLY A 117 -21.26 4.63 -5.99
CA GLY A 117 -20.57 3.57 -5.28
C GLY A 117 -20.00 3.99 -3.92
N PRO A 118 -19.25 3.10 -3.24
CA PRO A 118 -18.98 1.72 -3.64
C PRO A 118 -20.16 0.77 -3.40
N SER A 119 -20.28 -0.29 -4.21
CA SER A 119 -21.26 -1.36 -4.05
C SER A 119 -20.66 -2.71 -4.46
N THR A 120 -21.46 -3.78 -4.51
CA THR A 120 -20.99 -5.07 -5.06
C THR A 120 -20.61 -4.97 -6.55
N VAL A 121 -21.22 -4.03 -7.30
CA VAL A 121 -20.93 -3.79 -8.72
C VAL A 121 -19.53 -3.20 -8.91
N THR A 122 -19.07 -2.37 -7.97
CA THR A 122 -17.73 -1.78 -7.97
C THR A 122 -16.62 -2.83 -8.12
N SER A 123 -16.76 -4.00 -7.49
CA SER A 123 -15.75 -5.06 -7.59
C SER A 123 -15.57 -5.55 -9.02
N ILE A 124 -16.67 -5.67 -9.78
CA ILE A 124 -16.69 -6.11 -11.17
C ILE A 124 -16.01 -5.06 -12.07
N ILE A 125 -16.29 -3.79 -11.79
CA ILE A 125 -15.68 -2.65 -12.48
C ILE A 125 -14.17 -2.61 -12.23
N LEU A 126 -13.74 -2.70 -10.97
CA LEU A 126 -12.31 -2.72 -10.62
C LEU A 126 -11.56 -3.89 -11.26
N GLN A 127 -12.19 -5.08 -11.32
CA GLN A 127 -11.62 -6.21 -12.03
C GLN A 127 -11.40 -5.90 -13.51
N THR A 128 -12.42 -5.40 -14.20
CA THR A 128 -12.36 -5.05 -15.62
C THR A 128 -11.29 -3.98 -15.89
N LEU A 129 -11.24 -2.93 -15.07
CA LEU A 129 -10.26 -1.86 -15.18
C LEU A 129 -8.83 -2.39 -15.02
N ASN A 130 -8.61 -3.29 -14.07
CA ASN A 130 -7.32 -3.93 -13.86
C ASN A 130 -6.93 -4.84 -15.05
N GLU A 131 -7.85 -5.65 -15.57
CA GLU A 131 -7.63 -6.51 -16.74
C GLU A 131 -7.30 -5.70 -18.00
N LYS A 132 -7.92 -4.52 -18.16
CA LYS A 132 -7.68 -3.60 -19.27
C LYS A 132 -6.48 -2.67 -19.04
N GLY A 133 -5.88 -2.66 -17.85
CA GLY A 133 -4.79 -1.74 -17.50
C GLY A 133 -5.21 -0.26 -17.46
N VAL A 134 -6.50 0.03 -17.23
CA VAL A 134 -7.07 1.38 -17.26
C VAL A 134 -7.31 1.89 -15.84
N LYS A 135 -7.04 3.18 -15.60
CA LYS A 135 -7.43 3.88 -14.37
C LYS A 135 -8.68 4.72 -14.61
N ALA A 136 -9.40 5.02 -13.54
CA ALA A 136 -10.71 5.66 -13.57
C ALA A 136 -10.88 6.55 -12.33
N THR A 137 -12.02 7.25 -12.27
CA THR A 137 -12.40 8.09 -11.14
C THR A 137 -13.71 7.62 -10.54
N PHE A 138 -13.76 7.49 -9.22
CA PHE A 138 -14.96 7.07 -8.48
C PHE A 138 -15.43 8.23 -7.62
N PHE A 139 -16.62 8.75 -7.88
CA PHE A 139 -17.31 9.71 -7.03
C PHE A 139 -18.11 8.93 -5.99
N VAL A 140 -17.50 8.71 -4.83
CA VAL A 140 -18.06 7.82 -3.81
C VAL A 140 -19.08 8.55 -2.94
N LEU A 141 -20.12 7.82 -2.57
CA LEU A 141 -21.03 8.21 -1.50
C LEU A 141 -20.44 7.84 -0.15
N GLY A 142 -20.37 8.79 0.78
CA GLY A 142 -19.87 8.56 2.13
C GLY A 142 -20.64 7.48 2.88
N SER A 143 -21.96 7.44 2.74
CA SER A 143 -22.80 6.38 3.33
C SER A 143 -22.43 4.98 2.82
N ASN A 144 -22.07 4.84 1.55
CA ASN A 144 -21.65 3.56 0.98
C ASN A 144 -20.21 3.22 1.35
N ALA A 145 -19.31 4.21 1.34
CA ALA A 145 -17.92 4.08 1.74
C ALA A 145 -17.77 3.62 3.20
N GLU A 146 -18.62 4.13 4.11
CA GLU A 146 -18.64 3.75 5.52
C GLU A 146 -18.93 2.25 5.72
N HIS A 147 -19.81 1.68 4.89
CA HIS A 147 -20.14 0.25 4.94
C HIS A 147 -19.17 -0.63 4.13
N ASN A 148 -18.35 -0.04 3.25
CA ASN A 148 -17.45 -0.76 2.34
C ASN A 148 -16.02 -0.19 2.35
N PRO A 149 -15.37 -0.02 3.51
CA PRO A 149 -14.07 0.64 3.60
C PRO A 149 -12.97 -0.13 2.84
N ASP A 150 -13.03 -1.46 2.81
CA ASP A 150 -12.09 -2.29 2.06
C ASP A 150 -12.17 -2.04 0.55
N MET A 151 -13.36 -1.73 0.03
CA MET A 151 -13.54 -1.40 -1.39
C MET A 151 -12.90 -0.06 -1.72
N VAL A 152 -13.09 0.95 -0.86
CA VAL A 152 -12.44 2.27 -1.00
C VAL A 152 -10.92 2.13 -0.97
N LYS A 153 -10.40 1.35 -0.01
CA LYS A 153 -8.97 1.06 0.08
C LYS A 153 -8.45 0.39 -1.18
N LYS A 154 -9.16 -0.60 -1.71
CA LYS A 154 -8.80 -1.28 -2.95
C LYS A 154 -8.79 -0.34 -4.16
N MET A 155 -9.76 0.58 -4.28
CA MET A 155 -9.73 1.60 -5.34
C MET A 155 -8.44 2.43 -5.27
N TYR A 156 -8.08 2.87 -4.07
CA TYR A 156 -6.91 3.72 -3.84
C TYR A 156 -5.60 2.99 -4.14
N GLU A 157 -5.45 1.76 -3.64
CA GLU A 157 -4.25 0.92 -3.85
C GLU A 157 -4.07 0.52 -5.32
N GLN A 158 -5.18 0.41 -6.07
CA GLN A 158 -5.16 0.18 -7.51
C GLN A 158 -4.89 1.47 -8.32
N GLY A 159 -4.72 2.62 -7.67
CA GLY A 159 -4.34 3.88 -8.32
C GLY A 159 -5.49 4.58 -9.04
N HIS A 160 -6.74 4.29 -8.68
CA HIS A 160 -7.89 5.05 -9.15
C HIS A 160 -8.00 6.36 -8.35
N TYR A 161 -8.56 7.39 -8.99
CA TYR A 161 -8.86 8.64 -8.29
C TYR A 161 -10.16 8.49 -7.51
N ILE A 162 -10.14 8.78 -6.22
CA ILE A 162 -11.34 8.78 -5.37
C ILE A 162 -11.79 10.22 -5.20
N ALA A 163 -12.94 10.54 -5.78
CA ALA A 163 -13.63 11.81 -5.71
C ALA A 163 -14.88 11.70 -4.82
N ASN A 164 -15.53 12.83 -4.53
CA ASN A 164 -16.59 12.92 -3.54
C ASN A 164 -17.97 13.15 -4.18
N HIS A 165 -18.97 12.37 -3.79
CA HIS A 165 -20.37 12.53 -4.21
C HIS A 165 -21.32 12.91 -3.07
N GLY A 166 -20.78 13.38 -1.95
CA GLY A 166 -21.52 13.62 -0.73
C GLY A 166 -21.77 12.34 0.06
N TYR A 167 -22.49 12.46 1.16
CA TYR A 167 -22.74 11.37 2.09
C TYR A 167 -24.09 10.69 1.84
N SER A 168 -25.19 11.45 1.82
CA SER A 168 -26.56 10.91 1.93
C SER A 168 -27.24 10.61 0.60
N HIS A 169 -26.87 11.32 -0.46
CA HIS A 169 -27.59 11.35 -1.75
C HIS A 169 -29.10 11.72 -1.63
N VAL A 170 -29.51 12.41 -0.56
CA VAL A 170 -30.89 12.88 -0.38
C VAL A 170 -30.98 14.37 -0.69
N TYR A 171 -31.49 14.73 -1.87
CA TYR A 171 -31.35 16.09 -2.42
C TYR A 171 -32.00 17.16 -1.55
N SER A 172 -33.13 16.84 -0.91
CA SER A 172 -33.83 17.75 0.00
C SER A 172 -33.09 18.00 1.31
N LEU A 173 -32.15 17.13 1.69
CA LEU A 173 -31.28 17.33 2.84
C LEU A 173 -30.02 18.09 2.41
N ILE A 174 -29.33 17.59 1.39
CA ILE A 174 -28.08 18.15 0.87
C ILE A 174 -28.23 19.64 0.51
N TYR A 175 -29.31 19.98 -0.20
CA TYR A 175 -29.51 21.33 -0.76
C TYR A 175 -30.36 22.23 0.13
N THR A 176 -30.28 22.06 1.45
CA THR A 176 -30.90 22.96 2.42
C THR A 176 -30.11 24.27 2.53
N SER A 177 -28.78 24.20 2.53
CA SER A 177 -27.89 25.36 2.48
C SER A 177 -26.52 25.01 1.85
N PRO A 178 -25.71 26.00 1.45
CA PRO A 178 -24.34 25.80 0.99
C PRO A 178 -23.46 25.04 2.00
N GLU A 179 -23.64 25.33 3.29
CA GLU A 179 -22.89 24.72 4.39
C GLU A 179 -23.20 23.23 4.49
N THR A 180 -24.46 22.83 4.31
CA THR A 180 -24.83 21.40 4.29
C THR A 180 -24.13 20.64 3.17
N VAL A 181 -23.92 21.26 2.00
CA VAL A 181 -23.14 20.64 0.91
C VAL A 181 -21.67 20.45 1.33
N LEU A 182 -21.07 21.45 1.97
CA LEU A 182 -19.69 21.35 2.47
C LEU A 182 -19.58 20.30 3.59
N GLU A 183 -20.56 20.18 4.47
CA GLU A 183 -20.63 19.15 5.52
C GLU A 183 -20.72 17.74 4.92
N GLU A 184 -21.57 17.54 3.90
CA GLU A 184 -21.68 16.29 3.15
C GLU A 184 -20.34 15.90 2.50
N PHE A 185 -19.63 16.87 1.92
CA PHE A 185 -18.28 16.67 1.40
C PHE A 185 -17.31 16.26 2.50
N ASN A 186 -17.20 17.05 3.57
CA ASN A 186 -16.23 16.84 4.65
C ASN A 186 -16.43 15.49 5.32
N LYS A 187 -17.68 15.13 5.64
CA LYS A 187 -18.01 13.83 6.24
C LYS A 187 -17.54 12.67 5.36
N THR A 188 -17.82 12.76 4.05
CA THR A 188 -17.40 11.73 3.09
C THR A 188 -15.88 11.67 2.96
N ASN A 189 -15.21 12.82 2.93
CA ASN A 189 -13.75 12.89 2.83
C ASN A 189 -13.06 12.27 4.06
N GLU A 190 -13.59 12.49 5.27
CA GLU A 190 -13.10 11.84 6.49
C GLU A 190 -13.28 10.31 6.46
N ILE A 191 -14.42 9.82 5.97
CA ILE A 191 -14.65 8.38 5.82
C ILE A 191 -13.62 7.77 4.86
N VAL A 192 -13.35 8.44 3.73
CA VAL A 192 -12.34 7.97 2.77
C VAL A 192 -10.93 7.99 3.37
N LYS A 193 -10.53 9.07 4.06
CA LYS A 193 -9.24 9.15 4.79
C LYS A 193 -9.03 7.95 5.72
N ASN A 194 -10.06 7.64 6.51
CA ASN A 194 -10.03 6.55 7.48
C ASN A 194 -9.96 5.19 6.78
N ALA A 195 -10.72 4.97 5.71
CA ALA A 195 -10.72 3.72 4.96
C ALA A 195 -9.35 3.41 4.33
N ILE A 196 -8.67 4.43 3.80
CA ILE A 196 -7.36 4.26 3.15
C ILE A 196 -6.18 4.38 4.14
N GLY A 197 -6.41 4.93 5.33
CA GLY A 197 -5.40 5.15 6.36
C GLY A 197 -4.42 6.27 6.04
N ILE A 198 -4.87 7.33 5.35
CA ILE A 198 -4.05 8.48 4.96
C ILE A 198 -4.71 9.76 5.46
N PRO A 199 -4.30 10.30 6.63
CA PRO A 199 -4.92 11.48 7.25
C PRO A 199 -4.89 12.74 6.37
N GLU A 200 -3.88 12.86 5.50
CA GLU A 200 -3.68 14.01 4.62
C GLU A 200 -4.55 13.95 3.35
N PHE A 201 -5.27 12.84 3.12
CA PHE A 201 -6.06 12.69 1.91
C PHE A 201 -7.17 13.73 1.82
N ASN A 202 -7.21 14.43 0.70
CA ASN A 202 -8.36 15.23 0.32
C ASN A 202 -8.62 15.01 -1.16
N SER A 203 -9.86 14.64 -1.48
CA SER A 203 -10.26 14.42 -2.86
C SER A 203 -10.27 15.69 -3.70
N HIS A 204 -10.40 16.87 -3.08
CA HIS A 204 -10.48 18.20 -3.73
C HIS A 204 -11.47 18.32 -4.90
N LEU A 205 -12.34 17.33 -5.08
CA LEU A 205 -13.17 17.19 -6.26
C LEU A 205 -14.51 16.61 -5.83
N PHE A 206 -15.54 17.40 -6.11
CA PHE A 206 -16.92 17.10 -5.78
C PHE A 206 -17.77 17.03 -7.05
N ARG A 207 -18.67 16.06 -7.10
CA ARG A 207 -19.75 16.07 -8.10
C ARG A 207 -21.06 16.22 -7.37
N PHE A 208 -21.81 17.24 -7.73
CA PHE A 208 -23.12 17.49 -7.15
C PHE A 208 -24.07 16.34 -7.47
N PRO A 209 -24.77 15.75 -6.48
CA PRO A 209 -25.88 14.84 -6.74
C PRO A 209 -26.92 15.45 -7.69
N GLY A 210 -27.08 14.83 -8.86
CA GLY A 210 -27.93 15.31 -9.94
C GLY A 210 -27.31 16.39 -10.84
N GLY A 211 -25.99 16.58 -10.79
CA GLY A 211 -25.23 17.57 -11.58
C GLY A 211 -25.31 19.00 -11.05
N TYR A 212 -24.36 19.86 -11.40
CA TYR A 212 -24.35 21.25 -10.94
C TYR A 212 -25.41 22.12 -11.64
N VAL A 213 -25.63 21.91 -12.95
CA VAL A 213 -26.45 22.79 -13.77
C VAL A 213 -27.96 22.56 -13.59
N GLY A 214 -28.69 23.65 -13.30
CA GLY A 214 -30.15 23.69 -13.36
C GLY A 214 -30.91 23.01 -12.21
N GLY A 215 -32.20 22.80 -12.42
CA GLY A 215 -33.11 22.15 -11.48
C GLY A 215 -33.56 23.04 -10.31
N LYS A 216 -34.39 22.45 -9.43
CA LYS A 216 -35.01 23.13 -8.28
C LYS A 216 -34.01 23.80 -7.32
N TYR A 217 -32.78 23.31 -7.28
CA TYR A 217 -31.75 23.69 -6.30
C TYR A 217 -30.63 24.56 -6.88
N ALA A 218 -30.83 25.16 -8.07
CA ALA A 218 -29.78 25.88 -8.79
C ALA A 218 -29.11 27.00 -7.96
N ASP A 219 -29.90 27.80 -7.23
CA ASP A 219 -29.35 28.91 -6.43
C ASP A 219 -28.47 28.40 -5.28
N ILE A 220 -28.92 27.35 -4.57
CA ILE A 220 -28.14 26.72 -3.51
C ILE A 220 -26.87 26.08 -4.08
N LYS A 221 -26.95 25.39 -5.22
CA LYS A 221 -25.76 24.80 -5.87
C LYS A 221 -24.74 25.87 -6.27
N LYS A 222 -25.19 27.05 -6.73
CA LYS A 222 -24.31 28.17 -7.06
C LYS A 222 -23.56 28.68 -5.83
N GLN A 223 -24.27 28.95 -4.74
CA GLN A 223 -23.67 29.40 -3.48
C GLN A 223 -22.75 28.32 -2.88
N ALA A 224 -23.16 27.05 -2.93
CA ALA A 224 -22.35 25.92 -2.50
C ALA A 224 -21.05 25.82 -3.30
N LYS A 225 -21.09 26.00 -4.63
CA LYS A 225 -19.88 26.02 -5.46
C LYS A 225 -18.90 27.11 -5.03
N GLU A 226 -19.39 28.31 -4.72
CA GLU A 226 -18.55 29.41 -4.22
C GLU A 226 -17.88 29.03 -2.89
N LEU A 227 -18.64 28.45 -1.95
CA LEU A 227 -18.12 27.99 -0.67
C LEU A 227 -17.12 26.82 -0.81
N LEU A 228 -17.40 25.85 -1.67
CA LEU A 228 -16.49 24.73 -1.97
C LEU A 228 -15.17 25.25 -2.55
N ASN A 229 -15.22 26.19 -3.49
CA ASN A 229 -14.02 26.79 -4.07
C ASN A 229 -13.17 27.54 -3.02
N GLN A 230 -13.78 28.18 -2.03
CA GLN A 230 -13.05 28.82 -0.90
C GLN A 230 -12.31 27.80 -0.02
N ASN A 231 -12.66 26.52 -0.11
CA ASN A 231 -12.03 25.41 0.61
C ASN A 231 -11.17 24.54 -0.32
N ASP A 232 -10.77 25.05 -1.49
CA ASP A 232 -10.01 24.33 -2.52
C ASP A 232 -10.70 23.02 -2.98
N ILE A 233 -12.04 23.02 -3.02
CA ILE A 233 -12.84 21.90 -3.51
C ILE A 233 -13.47 22.31 -4.84
N TYR A 234 -13.01 21.67 -5.91
CA TYR A 234 -13.49 21.89 -7.26
C TYR A 234 -14.73 21.06 -7.53
N ASN A 235 -15.54 21.49 -8.50
CA ASN A 235 -16.68 20.72 -8.97
C ASN A 235 -16.52 20.29 -10.42
N ILE A 236 -17.07 19.11 -10.76
CA ILE A 236 -17.10 18.64 -12.14
C ILE A 236 -18.40 17.90 -12.48
N ASP A 237 -18.90 18.16 -13.69
CA ASP A 237 -20.04 17.44 -14.27
C ASP A 237 -19.51 16.40 -15.28
N TRP A 238 -20.22 16.21 -16.38
CA TRP A 238 -19.92 15.26 -17.44
C TRP A 238 -20.32 15.86 -18.79
N ASN A 239 -19.73 15.34 -19.86
CA ASN A 239 -20.11 15.70 -21.23
C ASN A 239 -20.31 14.48 -22.14
N CYS A 240 -20.22 13.27 -21.60
CA CYS A 240 -20.52 12.01 -22.26
C CYS A 240 -21.36 11.14 -21.33
N LEU A 241 -22.43 10.55 -21.85
CA LEU A 241 -23.43 9.82 -21.08
C LEU A 241 -23.41 8.35 -21.50
N SER A 242 -23.32 7.46 -20.53
CA SER A 242 -23.67 6.05 -20.72
C SER A 242 -25.17 5.83 -20.89
N GLY A 243 -25.99 6.77 -20.43
CA GLY A 243 -27.44 6.64 -20.38
C GLY A 243 -27.95 5.67 -19.31
N ASP A 244 -27.07 5.18 -18.44
CA ASP A 244 -27.43 4.18 -17.43
C ASP A 244 -28.35 4.70 -16.32
N ALA A 245 -28.51 6.01 -16.21
CA ALA A 245 -29.47 6.70 -15.34
C ALA A 245 -30.64 7.36 -16.09
N GLU A 246 -30.69 7.28 -17.43
CA GLU A 246 -31.78 7.87 -18.23
C GLU A 246 -33.04 6.99 -18.23
N THR A 247 -32.91 5.72 -17.85
CA THR A 247 -34.00 4.74 -17.76
C THR A 247 -33.72 3.74 -16.65
N ASN A 248 -34.77 3.12 -16.10
CA ASN A 248 -34.64 2.15 -15.00
C ASN A 248 -33.90 0.87 -15.40
N ASN A 249 -34.03 0.43 -16.66
CA ASN A 249 -33.46 -0.82 -17.16
C ASN A 249 -32.86 -0.61 -18.56
N PRO A 250 -31.71 0.08 -18.66
CA PRO A 250 -31.05 0.30 -19.95
C PRO A 250 -30.57 -1.03 -20.52
N THR A 251 -30.76 -1.26 -21.83
CA THR A 251 -30.17 -2.43 -22.49
C THR A 251 -28.68 -2.19 -22.78
N PRO A 252 -27.87 -3.26 -22.90
CA PRO A 252 -26.52 -3.20 -23.45
C PRO A 252 -26.35 -2.30 -24.68
N GLU A 253 -27.26 -2.41 -25.65
CA GLU A 253 -27.23 -1.67 -26.90
C GLU A 253 -27.55 -0.19 -26.67
N TYR A 254 -28.48 0.11 -25.75
CA TYR A 254 -28.80 1.47 -25.37
C TYR A 254 -27.57 2.18 -24.79
N ILE A 255 -26.85 1.50 -23.88
CA ILE A 255 -25.64 2.07 -23.27
C ILE A 255 -24.60 2.41 -24.34
N MET A 256 -24.28 1.45 -25.23
CA MET A 256 -23.30 1.69 -26.29
C MET A 256 -23.77 2.76 -27.29
N LYS A 257 -25.07 2.84 -27.59
CA LYS A 257 -25.64 3.89 -28.43
C LYS A 257 -25.42 5.27 -27.79
N ARG A 258 -25.78 5.44 -26.51
CA ARG A 258 -25.63 6.73 -25.80
C ARG A 258 -24.18 7.16 -25.67
N ILE A 259 -23.26 6.23 -25.40
CA ILE A 259 -21.81 6.50 -25.41
C ILE A 259 -21.36 7.04 -26.76
N LYS A 260 -21.73 6.37 -27.87
CA LYS A 260 -21.33 6.79 -29.23
C LYS A 260 -21.93 8.15 -29.61
N GLU A 261 -23.21 8.35 -29.35
CA GLU A 261 -23.91 9.61 -29.65
C GLU A 261 -23.32 10.79 -28.89
N THR A 262 -23.06 10.63 -27.60
CA THR A 262 -22.65 11.74 -26.74
C THR A 262 -21.14 11.99 -26.72
N SER A 263 -20.33 11.03 -27.18
CA SER A 263 -18.88 11.22 -27.37
C SER A 263 -18.50 11.89 -28.69
N HIS A 264 -19.41 11.87 -29.68
CA HIS A 264 -19.11 12.31 -31.04
C HIS A 264 -18.56 13.75 -31.11
N GLY A 265 -17.46 13.92 -31.84
CA GLY A 265 -16.85 15.22 -32.13
C GLY A 265 -16.11 15.90 -30.97
N LYS A 266 -15.87 15.20 -29.86
CA LYS A 266 -15.23 15.77 -28.66
C LYS A 266 -13.87 15.16 -28.40
N ASN A 267 -12.87 15.98 -28.12
CA ASN A 267 -11.53 15.50 -27.79
C ASN A 267 -11.32 15.27 -26.29
N SER A 268 -12.09 15.92 -25.41
CA SER A 268 -12.03 15.68 -23.97
C SER A 268 -13.37 15.18 -23.47
N LEU A 269 -13.39 13.95 -22.96
CA LEU A 269 -14.61 13.27 -22.53
C LEU A 269 -14.58 12.98 -21.03
N ILE A 270 -15.60 13.44 -20.31
CA ILE A 270 -15.89 12.99 -18.95
C ILE A 270 -17.15 12.15 -19.03
N VAL A 271 -16.98 10.84 -18.91
CA VAL A 271 -18.04 9.84 -19.11
C VAL A 271 -18.75 9.60 -17.79
N LEU A 272 -20.05 9.92 -17.71
CA LEU A 272 -20.91 9.58 -16.59
C LEU A 272 -21.39 8.13 -16.69
N MET A 273 -21.03 7.35 -15.69
CA MET A 273 -21.51 6.00 -15.39
C MET A 273 -21.77 5.90 -13.90
N HIS A 274 -22.41 4.82 -13.47
CA HIS A 274 -22.67 4.57 -12.06
C HIS A 274 -22.21 3.17 -11.67
N ASP A 275 -21.62 3.05 -10.48
CA ASP A 275 -21.27 1.77 -9.85
C ASP A 275 -22.18 1.43 -8.66
N ALA A 276 -23.37 2.05 -8.60
CA ALA A 276 -24.44 1.66 -7.70
C ALA A 276 -24.91 0.21 -7.90
N GLN A 277 -25.53 -0.36 -6.87
CA GLN A 277 -25.96 -1.77 -6.82
C GLN A 277 -26.83 -2.21 -8.01
N ALA A 278 -27.63 -1.30 -8.57
CA ALA A 278 -28.54 -1.58 -9.69
C ALA A 278 -27.87 -1.51 -11.08
N LYS A 279 -26.57 -1.17 -11.16
CA LYS A 279 -25.89 -0.78 -12.42
C LYS A 279 -25.04 -1.90 -13.03
N LYS A 280 -25.49 -3.15 -12.89
CA LYS A 280 -24.78 -4.33 -13.41
C LYS A 280 -24.54 -4.29 -14.91
N VAL A 281 -25.52 -3.82 -15.69
CA VAL A 281 -25.40 -3.73 -17.16
C VAL A 281 -24.26 -2.78 -17.56
N THR A 282 -24.08 -1.67 -16.83
CA THR A 282 -22.93 -0.75 -17.04
C THR A 282 -21.61 -1.47 -16.82
N ALA A 283 -21.48 -2.22 -15.73
CA ALA A 283 -20.26 -3.00 -15.43
C ALA A 283 -19.98 -4.06 -16.50
N GLU A 284 -21.01 -4.78 -16.97
CA GLU A 284 -20.89 -5.80 -18.03
C GLU A 284 -20.45 -5.18 -19.38
N LYS A 285 -20.84 -3.94 -19.67
CA LYS A 285 -20.46 -3.23 -20.90
C LYS A 285 -19.15 -2.48 -20.82
N LEU A 286 -18.60 -2.30 -19.63
CA LEU A 286 -17.35 -1.57 -19.44
C LEU A 286 -16.18 -2.07 -20.33
N PRO A 287 -15.95 -3.38 -20.53
CA PRO A 287 -14.89 -3.85 -21.43
C PRO A 287 -15.04 -3.29 -22.86
N GLU A 288 -16.27 -3.29 -23.41
CA GLU A 288 -16.57 -2.79 -24.74
C GLU A 288 -16.52 -1.27 -24.83
N ILE A 289 -16.91 -0.57 -23.75
CA ILE A 289 -16.78 0.89 -23.65
C ILE A 289 -15.29 1.30 -23.72
N ILE A 290 -14.44 0.59 -22.98
CA ILE A 290 -12.98 0.80 -23.00
C ILE A 290 -12.43 0.52 -24.40
N ASP A 291 -12.77 -0.63 -24.99
CA ASP A 291 -12.28 -0.99 -26.34
C ASP A 291 -12.74 0.01 -27.41
N TYR A 292 -13.97 0.51 -27.29
CA TYR A 292 -14.48 1.56 -28.17
C TYR A 292 -13.63 2.83 -28.06
N PHE A 293 -13.43 3.39 -26.87
CA PHE A 293 -12.65 4.62 -26.72
C PHE A 293 -11.19 4.44 -27.14
N ALA A 294 -10.58 3.29 -26.82
CA ALA A 294 -9.23 2.96 -27.30
C ALA A 294 -9.17 2.93 -28.84
N SER A 295 -10.14 2.27 -29.50
CA SER A 295 -10.21 2.22 -30.97
C SER A 295 -10.40 3.59 -31.64
N GLN A 296 -10.99 4.55 -30.91
CA GLN A 296 -11.18 5.93 -31.37
C GLN A 296 -9.95 6.83 -31.09
N GLY A 297 -8.91 6.28 -30.46
CA GLY A 297 -7.66 6.96 -30.16
C GLY A 297 -7.69 7.82 -28.89
N TYR A 298 -8.61 7.56 -27.95
CA TYR A 298 -8.61 8.27 -26.67
C TYR A 298 -7.58 7.69 -25.72
N GLU A 299 -6.83 8.58 -25.06
CA GLU A 299 -6.00 8.24 -23.91
C GLU A 299 -6.85 8.24 -22.63
N PHE A 300 -6.72 7.20 -21.81
CA PHE A 300 -7.42 7.11 -20.53
C PHE A 300 -6.70 7.94 -19.47
N LYS A 301 -7.41 8.90 -18.88
CA LYS A 301 -6.91 9.82 -17.86
C LYS A 301 -7.75 9.75 -16.59
N THR A 302 -7.18 10.22 -15.48
CA THR A 302 -7.85 10.43 -14.20
C THR A 302 -7.66 11.87 -13.75
N PHE A 303 -8.35 12.30 -12.69
CA PHE A 303 -8.15 13.65 -12.17
C PHE A 303 -6.79 13.90 -11.52
N TYR A 304 -5.97 12.85 -11.28
CA TYR A 304 -4.55 13.04 -10.96
C TYR A 304 -3.81 13.76 -12.09
N ASP A 305 -4.16 13.48 -13.35
CA ASP A 305 -3.57 14.12 -14.53
C ASP A 305 -3.96 15.60 -14.65
N ILE A 306 -5.08 16.01 -14.03
CA ILE A 306 -5.55 17.40 -14.06
C ILE A 306 -4.88 18.22 -12.97
N PHE A 307 -4.82 17.70 -11.75
CA PHE A 307 -4.17 18.39 -10.63
C PHE A 307 -2.63 18.38 -10.71
N GLU A 308 -2.07 17.60 -11.65
CA GLU A 308 -0.65 17.47 -11.95
C GLU A 308 0.19 17.01 -10.74
N LYS A 309 0.16 15.69 -10.51
CA LYS A 309 1.09 14.97 -9.63
C LYS A 309 2.55 15.43 -9.76
#